data_AF-A0A4V5RJ77-F1
#
_entry.id   AF-A0A4V5RJ77-F1
#
_cell.length_a   1.000
_cell.length_b   1.000
_cell.length_c   1.000
_cell.angle_alpha   90.00
_cell.angle_beta   90.00
_cell.angle_gamma   90.00
#
_symmetry.space_group_name_H-M   'P 1'
#
loop_
_entity.id
_entity.type
_entity.pdbx_description
1 polymer ?
#
loop_
_entity_poly.entity_id
_entity_poly.type
_entity_poly.pdbx_seq_one_letter_code
_entity_poly.pdbx_strand_id
1 'polypeptide(L)'
;IIASVSSNNIFKGLLAGTIGLLVSTVGLDPISSVPRFTFDIMDLYSGINVIPVLIGLFALSEALNQLEKLFSEKKVVAPKFDHKLLSKGDLKEMLPTAIKSGLMGTTIGSVPGAGADISAFVCYNEAKRSSKNPEEFGKGSVRGLAAAESGNNGVTGGSLVPLLT
;
A
#
# COMPACT_ATOMS: atom_id res chain seq x y z
N ILE A 1 -6.09 9.14 -17.15
CA ILE A 1 -5.96 8.63 -15.76
C ILE A 1 -6.08 9.76 -14.74
N ILE A 2 -5.18 10.77 -14.71
CA ILE A 2 -5.25 11.86 -13.72
C ILE A 2 -6.57 12.65 -13.80
N ALA A 3 -7.02 13.00 -15.01
CA ALA A 3 -8.31 13.68 -15.21
C ALA A 3 -9.54 12.80 -14.91
N SER A 4 -9.43 11.46 -15.03
CA SER A 4 -10.55 10.54 -14.77
C SER A 4 -10.68 10.15 -13.29
N VAL A 5 -9.61 10.28 -12.50
CA VAL A 5 -9.60 10.06 -11.04
C VAL A 5 -9.99 11.34 -10.28
N SER A 6 -9.91 12.51 -10.93
CA SER A 6 -10.21 13.82 -10.33
C SER A 6 -11.70 14.17 -10.34
N SER A 7 -12.57 13.21 -10.02
CA SER A 7 -14.03 13.16 -10.26
C SER A 7 -14.82 14.44 -9.92
N ASN A 8 -14.31 15.29 -9.02
CA ASN A 8 -14.97 16.54 -8.60
C ASN A 8 -14.29 17.83 -9.10
N ASN A 9 -13.05 17.79 -9.61
CA ASN A 9 -12.36 19.00 -10.10
C ASN A 9 -11.20 18.68 -11.07
N ILE A 10 -11.50 18.71 -12.37
CA ILE A 10 -10.54 18.44 -13.45
C ILE A 10 -9.36 19.42 -13.43
N PHE A 11 -9.59 20.68 -13.05
CA PHE A 11 -8.53 21.70 -13.01
C PHE A 11 -7.46 21.37 -11.97
N LYS A 12 -7.86 20.89 -10.79
CA LYS A 12 -6.92 20.41 -9.76
C LYS A 12 -6.11 19.21 -10.26
N GLY A 13 -6.77 18.29 -10.96
CA GLY A 13 -6.10 17.14 -11.58
C GLY A 13 -5.07 17.55 -12.63
N LEU A 14 -5.42 18.49 -13.51
CA LEU A 14 -4.52 19.00 -14.55
C LEU A 14 -3.32 19.71 -13.93
N LEU A 15 -3.54 20.56 -12.92
CA LEU A 15 -2.50 21.26 -12.19
C LEU A 15 -1.53 20.28 -11.51
N ALA A 16 -2.06 19.28 -10.80
CA ALA A 16 -1.25 18.24 -10.18
C ALA A 16 -0.44 17.43 -11.22
N GLY A 17 -1.05 17.12 -12.37
CA GLY A 17 -0.38 16.47 -13.48
C GLY A 17 0.76 17.31 -14.06
N THR A 18 0.55 18.62 -14.27
CA THR A 18 1.59 19.53 -14.75
C THR A 18 2.74 19.64 -13.75
N ILE A 19 2.45 19.74 -12.45
CA ILE A 19 3.49 19.74 -11.41
C ILE A 19 4.29 18.43 -11.45
N GLY A 20 3.61 17.28 -11.53
CA GLY A 20 4.29 15.98 -11.65
C GLY A 20 5.17 15.87 -12.89
N LEU A 21 4.70 16.38 -14.03
CA LEU A 21 5.49 16.44 -15.27
C LEU A 21 6.74 17.30 -15.11
N LEU A 22 6.63 18.50 -14.51
CA LEU A 22 7.77 19.37 -14.27
C LEU A 22 8.82 18.69 -13.39
N VAL A 23 8.39 18.05 -12.29
CA VAL A 23 9.29 17.29 -11.40
C VAL A 23 9.96 16.13 -12.14
N SER A 24 9.24 15.46 -13.05
CA SER A 24 9.79 14.38 -13.87
C SER A 24 10.85 14.83 -14.89
N THR A 25 10.95 16.13 -15.20
CA THR A 25 11.97 16.65 -16.12
C THR A 25 13.33 16.94 -15.45
N VAL A 26 13.42 16.79 -14.13
CA VAL A 26 14.68 16.94 -13.39
C VAL A 26 15.62 15.78 -13.73
N GLY A 27 16.83 16.11 -14.17
CA GLY A 27 17.88 15.13 -14.48
C GLY A 27 18.52 15.33 -15.85
N LEU A 28 19.28 14.32 -16.30
CA LEU A 28 19.88 14.31 -17.62
C LEU A 28 18.83 14.01 -18.69
N ASP A 29 18.81 14.85 -19.74
CA ASP A 29 18.02 14.54 -20.93
C ASP A 29 18.56 13.26 -21.60
N PRO A 30 17.71 12.25 -21.86
CA PRO A 30 18.16 10.94 -22.35
C PRO A 30 18.74 10.97 -23.77
N ILE A 31 18.49 12.03 -24.55
CA ILE A 31 18.95 12.15 -25.93
C ILE A 31 20.23 12.99 -25.99
N SER A 32 20.19 14.19 -25.41
CA SER A 32 21.23 15.20 -25.53
C SER A 32 22.22 15.20 -24.36
N SER A 33 21.97 14.42 -23.29
CA SER A 33 22.78 14.41 -22.06
C SER A 33 22.95 15.79 -21.41
N VAL A 34 22.04 16.73 -21.70
CA VAL A 34 22.04 18.06 -21.10
C VAL A 34 21.35 17.98 -19.74
N PRO A 35 21.97 18.48 -18.65
CA PRO A 35 21.34 18.53 -17.35
C PRO A 35 20.19 19.55 -17.33
N ARG A 36 19.02 19.13 -16.83
CA ARG A 36 17.84 19.98 -16.64
C ARG A 36 17.48 20.02 -15.17
N PHE A 37 17.41 21.23 -14.61
CA PHE A 37 17.01 21.46 -13.21
C PHE A 37 17.84 20.68 -12.17
N THR A 38 19.11 20.37 -12.48
CA THR A 38 20.01 19.64 -11.55
C THR A 38 20.74 20.57 -10.58
N PHE A 39 20.79 21.88 -10.84
CA PHE A 39 21.41 22.90 -9.98
C PHE A 39 22.83 22.55 -9.49
N ASP A 40 23.61 21.84 -10.31
CA ASP A 40 24.96 21.35 -9.98
C ASP A 40 25.03 20.32 -8.83
N ILE A 41 23.89 19.74 -8.45
CA ILE A 41 23.79 18.65 -7.47
C ILE A 41 23.88 17.32 -8.22
N MET A 42 24.96 16.55 -7.96
CA MET A 42 25.22 15.26 -8.60
C MET A 42 24.06 14.26 -8.45
N ASP A 43 23.41 14.20 -7.30
CA ASP A 43 22.28 13.28 -7.06
C ASP A 43 21.09 13.54 -7.99
N LEU A 44 20.92 14.79 -8.46
CA LEU A 44 19.83 15.14 -9.36
C LEU A 44 20.10 14.73 -10.81
N TYR A 45 21.32 14.33 -11.18
CA TYR A 45 21.63 13.89 -12.56
C TYR A 45 20.90 12.60 -12.93
N SER A 46 20.71 11.71 -11.96
CA SER A 46 19.90 10.49 -12.11
C SER A 46 18.39 10.77 -12.07
N GLY A 47 18.00 12.04 -11.93
CA GLY A 47 16.62 12.47 -11.72
C GLY A 47 16.12 12.17 -10.32
N ILE A 48 14.84 12.46 -10.09
CA ILE A 48 14.23 12.27 -8.79
C ILE A 48 13.66 10.84 -8.70
N ASN A 49 14.08 10.09 -7.69
CA ASN A 49 13.57 8.75 -7.47
C ASN A 49 12.08 8.80 -7.13
N VAL A 50 11.29 8.07 -7.92
CA VAL A 50 9.83 8.01 -7.81
C VAL A 50 9.39 7.45 -6.44
N ILE A 51 10.13 6.51 -5.86
CA ILE A 51 9.75 5.87 -4.59
C ILE A 51 9.72 6.89 -3.44
N PRO A 52 10.80 7.65 -3.14
CA PRO A 52 10.75 8.73 -2.14
C PRO A 52 9.68 9.78 -2.39
N VAL A 53 9.45 10.17 -3.66
CA VAL A 53 8.41 11.15 -4.01
C VAL A 53 7.02 10.63 -3.64
N LEU A 54 6.70 9.38 -4.00
CA LEU A 54 5.43 8.77 -3.65
C LEU A 54 5.26 8.64 -2.14
N ILE A 55 6.30 8.18 -1.43
CA ILE A 55 6.27 8.08 0.04
C ILE A 55 5.97 9.45 0.67
N GLY A 56 6.69 10.50 0.24
CA GLY A 56 6.49 11.86 0.74
C GLY A 56 5.09 12.40 0.41
N LEU A 57 4.60 12.17 -0.81
CA LEU A 57 3.28 12.62 -1.24
C LEU A 57 2.16 11.98 -0.40
N PHE A 58 2.22 10.66 -0.20
CA PHE A 58 1.22 9.96 0.61
C PHE A 58 1.31 10.31 2.10
N ALA A 59 2.52 10.33 2.66
CA ALA A 59 2.73 10.67 4.06
C ALA A 59 2.29 12.10 4.38
N LEU A 60 2.63 13.07 3.51
CA LEU A 60 2.23 14.46 3.68
C LEU A 60 0.71 14.61 3.52
N SER A 61 0.12 13.96 2.52
CA SER A 61 -1.34 13.99 2.34
C SER A 61 -2.07 13.45 3.57
N GLU A 62 -1.60 12.34 4.13
CA GLU A 62 -2.20 11.74 5.33
C GLU A 62 -1.99 12.62 6.57
N ALA A 63 -0.81 13.20 6.75
CA ALA A 63 -0.54 14.13 7.84
C ALA A 63 -1.46 15.37 7.77
N LEU A 64 -1.64 15.96 6.59
CA LEU A 64 -2.56 17.09 6.40
C LEU A 64 -4.01 16.71 6.68
N ASN A 65 -4.46 15.53 6.23
CA ASN A 65 -5.79 15.01 6.53
C ASN A 65 -6.00 14.77 8.03
N GLN A 66 -4.99 14.25 8.73
CA GLN A 66 -5.04 14.04 10.18
C GLN A 66 -5.08 15.37 10.94
N LEU A 67 -4.30 16.36 10.51
CA LEU A 67 -4.37 17.72 11.06
C LEU A 67 -5.76 18.32 10.85
N GLU A 68 -6.33 18.23 9.65
CA GLU A 68 -7.68 18.73 9.38
C GLU A 68 -8.74 18.07 10.28
N LYS A 69 -8.65 16.75 10.48
CA LYS A 69 -9.54 16.03 11.41
C LYS A 69 -9.37 16.51 12.85
N LEU A 70 -8.13 16.72 13.31
CA LEU A 70 -7.84 17.25 14.65
C LEU A 70 -8.42 18.66 14.85
N PHE A 71 -8.40 19.51 13.81
CA PHE A 71 -8.93 20.87 13.89
C PHE A 71 -10.46 20.93 13.71
N SER A 72 -11.06 20.07 12.88
CA SER A 72 -12.52 20.00 12.69
C SER A 72 -13.25 19.36 13.88
N GLU A 73 -12.67 18.33 14.50
CA GLU A 73 -13.25 17.68 15.66
C GLU A 73 -12.73 18.34 16.94
N LYS A 74 -13.50 19.28 17.51
CA LYS A 74 -13.22 19.97 18.80
C LYS A 74 -12.95 19.03 20.00
N LYS A 75 -13.13 17.72 19.84
CA LYS A 75 -12.73 16.67 20.77
C LYS A 75 -12.28 15.45 20.00
N VAL A 76 -11.06 15.48 19.45
CA VAL A 76 -10.36 14.22 19.19
C VAL A 76 -10.01 13.64 20.55
N VAL A 77 -10.93 12.84 21.09
CA VAL A 77 -10.55 11.86 22.12
C VAL A 77 -9.56 10.95 21.40
N ALA A 78 -8.27 11.16 21.67
CA ALA A 78 -7.24 10.25 21.17
C ALA A 78 -7.74 8.83 21.44
N PRO A 79 -7.89 7.97 20.41
CA PRO A 79 -8.34 6.62 20.65
C PRO A 79 -7.42 6.05 21.72
N LYS A 80 -8.00 5.62 22.86
CA LYS A 80 -7.21 5.01 23.92
C LYS A 80 -6.50 3.83 23.28
N PHE A 81 -5.19 4.00 23.08
CA PHE A 81 -4.35 2.97 22.49
C PHE A 81 -4.11 1.92 23.57
N ASP A 82 -5.14 1.10 23.81
CA ASP A 82 -5.05 0.00 24.75
C ASP A 82 -4.02 -0.98 24.17
N HIS A 83 -2.90 -1.15 24.85
CA HIS A 83 -1.85 -2.12 24.50
C HIS A 83 -2.34 -3.54 24.80
N LYS A 84 -3.48 -3.93 24.22
CA LYS A 84 -3.91 -5.33 24.17
C LYS A 84 -3.01 -6.04 23.17
N LEU A 85 -1.89 -6.52 23.69
CA LEU A 85 -1.08 -7.54 23.02
C LEU A 85 -1.98 -8.74 22.70
N LEU A 86 -1.72 -9.37 21.56
CA LEU A 86 -2.41 -10.59 21.16
C LEU A 86 -2.35 -11.62 22.30
N SER A 87 -3.52 -12.12 22.70
CA SER A 87 -3.58 -13.22 23.65
C SER A 87 -2.97 -14.47 23.01
N LYS A 88 -2.44 -15.38 23.84
CA LYS A 88 -2.07 -16.73 23.38
C LYS A 88 -3.26 -17.46 22.74
N GLY A 89 -4.49 -17.12 23.15
CA GLY A 89 -5.73 -17.61 22.52
C GLY A 89 -5.88 -17.12 21.09
N ASP A 90 -5.72 -15.81 20.88
CA ASP A 90 -5.81 -15.18 19.56
C ASP A 90 -4.74 -15.76 18.62
N LEU A 91 -3.51 -15.93 19.12
CA LEU A 91 -2.43 -16.51 18.34
C LEU A 91 -2.74 -17.94 17.90
N LYS A 92 -3.29 -18.78 18.79
CA LYS A 92 -3.69 -20.15 18.46
C LYS A 92 -4.83 -20.20 17.44
N GLU A 93 -5.73 -19.23 17.48
CA GLU A 93 -6.82 -19.10 16.51
C GLU A 93 -6.33 -18.59 15.14
N MET A 94 -5.40 -17.63 15.12
CA MET A 94 -4.87 -17.03 13.90
C MET A 94 -3.92 -17.96 13.16
N LEU A 95 -3.07 -18.70 13.88
CA LEU A 95 -1.96 -19.48 13.31
C LEU A 95 -2.37 -20.42 12.16
N PRO A 96 -3.44 -21.25 12.26
CA PRO A 96 -3.83 -22.11 11.16
C PRO A 96 -4.27 -21.33 9.92
N THR A 97 -4.98 -20.21 10.11
CA THR A 97 -5.38 -19.32 9.01
C THR A 97 -4.17 -18.63 8.40
N ALA A 98 -3.24 -18.16 9.23
CA ALA A 98 -2.02 -17.50 8.79
C ALA A 98 -1.14 -18.43 7.94
N ILE A 99 -0.93 -19.67 8.37
CA ILE A 99 -0.14 -20.65 7.61
C ILE A 99 -0.83 -20.98 6.28
N LYS A 100 -2.14 -21.26 6.30
CA LYS A 100 -2.91 -21.57 5.08
C LYS A 100 -2.84 -20.40 4.09
N SER A 101 -3.09 -19.18 4.56
CA SER A 101 -3.07 -17.99 3.73
C SER A 101 -1.66 -17.64 3.24
N GLY A 102 -0.62 -17.84 4.05
CA GLY A 102 0.76 -17.67 3.62
C GLY A 102 1.13 -18.62 2.47
N LEU A 103 0.75 -19.90 2.54
CA LEU A 103 0.96 -20.86 1.45
C LEU A 103 0.21 -20.46 0.18
N MET A 104 -1.07 -20.07 0.32
CA MET A 104 -1.85 -19.55 -0.82
C MET A 104 -1.19 -18.30 -1.41
N GLY A 105 -0.69 -17.41 -0.57
CA GLY A 105 0.03 -16.21 -0.97
C GLY A 105 1.28 -16.51 -1.77
N THR A 106 2.09 -17.49 -1.34
CA THR A 106 3.25 -17.94 -2.09
C THR A 106 2.86 -18.50 -3.47
N THR A 107 1.80 -19.31 -3.53
CA THR A 107 1.31 -19.85 -4.82
C THR A 107 0.82 -18.73 -5.73
N ILE A 108 0.04 -17.77 -5.22
CA ILE A 108 -0.43 -16.62 -5.99
C ILE A 108 0.76 -15.76 -6.44
N GLY A 109 1.74 -15.53 -5.57
CA GLY A 109 2.93 -14.75 -5.89
C GLY A 109 3.79 -15.37 -6.98
N SER A 110 3.78 -16.70 -7.11
CA SER A 110 4.47 -17.39 -8.22
C SER A 110 3.82 -17.13 -9.58
N VAL A 111 2.57 -16.64 -9.62
CA VAL A 111 1.88 -16.26 -10.85
C VAL A 111 2.25 -14.82 -11.21
N PRO A 112 2.90 -14.57 -12.37
CA PRO A 112 3.24 -13.22 -12.80
C PRO A 112 2.00 -12.34 -12.90
N GLY A 113 2.08 -11.14 -12.33
CA GLY A 113 1.02 -10.13 -12.40
C GLY A 113 -0.12 -10.28 -11.40
N ALA A 114 -0.15 -11.31 -10.55
CA ALA A 114 -1.20 -11.45 -9.53
C ALA A 114 -0.99 -10.53 -8.31
N GLY A 115 0.26 -10.38 -7.83
CA GLY A 115 0.62 -9.39 -6.81
C GLY A 115 0.02 -9.58 -5.41
N ALA A 116 0.44 -8.70 -4.50
CA ALA A 116 0.08 -8.66 -3.08
C ALA A 116 -1.42 -8.47 -2.83
N ASP A 117 -2.02 -7.48 -3.50
CA ASP A 117 -3.41 -7.06 -3.25
C ASP A 117 -4.42 -8.17 -3.59
N ILE A 118 -4.25 -8.82 -4.75
CA ILE A 118 -5.13 -9.92 -5.16
C ILE A 118 -5.01 -11.08 -4.18
N SER A 119 -3.78 -11.40 -3.74
CA SER A 119 -3.55 -12.43 -2.72
C SER A 119 -4.31 -12.13 -1.42
N ALA A 120 -4.24 -10.89 -0.92
CA ALA A 120 -4.94 -10.49 0.28
C ALA A 120 -6.46 -10.69 0.15
N PHE A 121 -7.06 -10.27 -0.96
CA PHE A 121 -8.50 -10.45 -1.22
C PHE A 121 -8.90 -11.92 -1.36
N VAL A 122 -8.12 -12.73 -2.08
CA VAL A 122 -8.39 -14.16 -2.26
C VAL A 122 -8.30 -14.89 -0.92
N CYS A 123 -7.23 -14.65 -0.17
CA CYS A 123 -7.02 -15.25 1.15
C CYS A 123 -8.13 -14.84 2.13
N TYR A 124 -8.53 -13.57 2.13
CA TYR A 124 -9.63 -13.08 2.96
C TYR A 124 -10.95 -13.76 2.64
N ASN A 125 -11.30 -13.85 1.34
CA ASN A 125 -12.53 -14.51 0.91
C ASN A 125 -12.52 -16.00 1.22
N GLU A 126 -11.38 -16.67 1.07
CA GLU A 126 -11.25 -18.08 1.41
C GLU A 126 -11.36 -18.33 2.92
N ALA A 127 -10.76 -17.45 3.74
CA ALA A 127 -10.93 -17.49 5.19
C ALA A 127 -12.38 -17.25 5.59
N LYS A 128 -13.09 -16.33 4.93
CA LYS A 128 -14.52 -16.09 5.15
C LYS A 128 -15.35 -17.32 4.79
N ARG A 129 -15.11 -17.91 3.62
CA ARG A 129 -15.81 -19.10 3.12
C ARG A 129 -15.63 -20.32 4.03
N SER A 130 -14.42 -20.49 4.56
CA SER A 130 -14.07 -21.61 5.45
C SER A 130 -14.34 -21.33 6.94
N SER A 131 -14.81 -20.12 7.29
CA SER A 131 -15.08 -19.74 8.67
C SER A 131 -16.39 -20.35 9.18
N LYS A 132 -16.40 -20.69 10.48
CA LYS A 132 -17.63 -21.03 11.21
C LYS A 132 -18.49 -19.79 11.51
N ASN A 133 -17.85 -18.61 11.59
CA ASN A 133 -18.46 -17.31 11.88
C ASN A 133 -18.18 -16.33 10.72
N PRO A 134 -18.77 -16.51 9.53
CA PRO A 134 -18.54 -15.63 8.39
C PRO A 134 -19.06 -14.18 8.59
N GLU A 135 -19.96 -13.96 9.54
CA GLU A 135 -20.59 -12.68 9.89
C GLU A 135 -19.65 -11.68 10.59
N GLU A 136 -18.54 -12.16 11.15
CA GLU A 136 -17.50 -11.31 11.76
C GLU A 136 -16.62 -10.62 10.70
N PHE A 137 -16.61 -11.14 9.48
CA PHE A 137 -15.80 -10.59 8.39
C PHE A 137 -16.38 -9.26 7.92
N GLY A 138 -15.56 -8.21 8.00
CA GLY A 138 -15.94 -6.81 7.75
C GLY A 138 -16.28 -6.05 9.03
N LYS A 139 -16.36 -6.73 10.17
CA LYS A 139 -16.64 -6.16 11.50
C LYS A 139 -15.47 -6.30 12.47
N GLY A 140 -14.28 -6.65 11.97
CA GLY A 140 -13.08 -6.85 12.78
C GLY A 140 -12.71 -8.31 13.07
N SER A 141 -13.11 -9.26 12.22
CA SER A 141 -12.67 -10.67 12.35
C SER A 141 -11.14 -10.80 12.40
N VAL A 142 -10.65 -11.42 13.47
CA VAL A 142 -9.23 -11.73 13.68
C VAL A 142 -8.70 -12.69 12.61
N ARG A 143 -9.51 -13.68 12.19
CA ARG A 143 -9.15 -14.60 11.10
C ARG A 143 -9.11 -13.90 9.75
N GLY A 144 -10.02 -12.96 9.50
CA GLY A 144 -10.01 -12.14 8.30
C GLY A 144 -8.73 -11.31 8.19
N LEU A 145 -8.32 -10.65 9.28
CA LEU A 145 -7.07 -9.90 9.35
C LEU A 145 -5.86 -10.82 9.13
N ALA A 146 -5.78 -11.94 9.86
CA ALA A 146 -4.69 -12.90 9.74
C ALA A 146 -4.55 -13.45 8.30
N ALA A 147 -5.67 -13.71 7.64
CA ALA A 147 -5.69 -14.22 6.27
C ALA A 147 -5.17 -13.21 5.25
N ALA A 148 -5.65 -11.97 5.31
CA ALA A 148 -5.23 -10.91 4.40
C ALA A 148 -3.74 -10.59 4.57
N GLU A 149 -3.28 -10.41 5.82
CA GLU A 149 -1.88 -10.07 6.11
C GLU A 149 -0.91 -11.21 5.79
N SER A 150 -1.27 -12.44 6.16
CA SER A 150 -0.39 -13.59 5.88
C SER A 150 -0.36 -13.91 4.39
N GLY A 151 -1.49 -13.77 3.69
CA GLY A 151 -1.57 -13.93 2.24
C GLY A 151 -0.74 -12.90 1.49
N ASN A 152 -0.83 -11.63 1.89
CA ASN A 152 0.01 -10.56 1.37
C ASN A 152 1.50 -10.88 1.57
N ASN A 153 1.90 -11.18 2.81
CA ASN A 153 3.31 -11.47 3.12
C ASN A 153 3.82 -12.76 2.45
N GLY A 154 2.95 -13.74 2.19
CA GLY A 154 3.31 -14.95 1.45
C GLY A 154 3.73 -14.69 0.00
N VAL A 155 3.16 -13.65 -0.64
CA VAL A 155 3.48 -13.29 -2.03
C VAL A 155 4.95 -12.99 -2.23
N THR A 156 5.62 -12.37 -1.26
CA THR A 156 7.00 -11.92 -1.39
C THR A 156 7.94 -13.05 -1.82
N GLY A 157 7.82 -14.24 -1.21
CA GLY A 157 8.63 -15.39 -1.60
C GLY A 157 8.25 -15.95 -2.97
N GLY A 158 6.95 -16.00 -3.27
CA GLY A 158 6.42 -16.49 -4.54
C GLY A 158 6.85 -15.63 -5.74
N SER A 159 6.86 -14.31 -5.59
CA SER A 159 7.20 -13.38 -6.66
C SER A 159 8.67 -13.43 -7.10
N LEU A 160 9.54 -14.06 -6.31
CA LEU A 160 10.92 -14.32 -6.70
C LEU A 160 11.06 -15.54 -7.62
N VAL A 161 10.09 -16.46 -7.66
CA VAL A 161 10.17 -17.68 -8.47
C VAL A 161 10.33 -17.36 -9.97
N PRO A 162 9.51 -16.47 -10.58
CA PRO A 162 9.66 -16.13 -11.99
C PRO A 162 10.92 -15.31 -12.31
N LEU A 163 11.55 -14.67 -11.30
CA LEU A 163 12.78 -13.89 -11.49
C LEU A 163 14.05 -14.76 -11.51
N LEU A 164 13.96 -16.00 -11.02
CA LEU A 164 15.07 -16.94 -10.93
C LEU A 164 15.16 -17.92 -12.12
N THR A 165 14.28 -17.78 -13.12
CA THR A 165 14.31 -18.53 -14.39
C THR A 165 14.60 -17.57 -15.54
#